data_AF-A0A8S4SAN4-F1
#
_entry.id   AF-A0A8S4SAN4-F1
#
_cell.length_a   1.000
_cell.length_b   1.000
_cell.length_c   1.000
_cell.angle_alpha   90.00
_cell.angle_beta   90.00
_cell.angle_gamma   90.00
#
_symmetry.space_group_name_H-M   'P 1'
#
loop_
_entity.id
_entity.type
_entity.pdbx_description
1 polymer ?
#
loop_
_entity_poly.entity_id
_entity_poly.type
_entity_poly.pdbx_seq_one_letter_code
_entity_poly.pdbx_strand_id
1 'polypeptide(L)'
;MTSHVIRWVCNNKLLVFFGLATFCFLVSTVALSTQNIALKRSITFIKQKTSQQNSGDLPNQAGSVQSYRLSKNVIPTNYALKLNPNLVEKIFEGDVKIALKILKPVKVISLHAKDLKIQGAEVRSSHNQSMAVVSTNLLLASEVFQVNLQEETEANTNYELHLTFTGKLDDGIIGFYASTMRNGELWSLGSVTYKVSTGICRCKSAISFNTMENFVKTKLTERLCSSVRPTHYRLLLSPDLETGLFVGDVTIDVNVNQEKRSLALHSKFLNVDSLKVYRSSTEVSVAKFLEEVSLEQLIIHFDTNLTPGRYHVHIKFNGNLTRNIVGFYLSHLKDKSTMVASKFQPTYARQAFPCFDEPDFKATYDITLVKPLNYVALSNMNEISKTLDPSSNTETVTFATSVPMSTYLACFVICNFEAKENEIMANGIGSNFTLRSFAQKDQLHKIDFAQDIGKRATEFYIKYYEVPFPLPKLDMIAIPDYVSGATEHWGLITYRETSFLIDEETASSRNKISVANTVAHELAHMWFGNLVTMKWWDEVWLNEGFASYMQVKSLNAIEPSWTMLDQFLTRTLHSVLVTDAKLSSHPIVQTVETPDQITAIFDSISYNKVGKCI
;
A
#
# COMPACT_ATOMS: atom_id res chain seq x y z
N MET A 1 -48.94 -9.78 29.63
CA MET A 1 -48.28 -9.14 28.46
C MET A 1 -46.76 -9.00 28.60
N THR A 2 -46.20 -8.88 29.81
CA THR A 2 -44.75 -8.65 30.03
C THR A 2 -43.83 -9.83 29.71
N SER A 3 -44.28 -11.08 29.87
CA SER A 3 -43.47 -12.28 29.58
C SER A 3 -43.19 -12.50 28.08
N HIS A 4 -44.13 -12.17 27.19
CA HIS A 4 -43.97 -12.36 25.75
C HIS A 4 -43.06 -11.31 25.10
N VAL A 5 -43.07 -10.07 25.61
CA VAL A 5 -42.20 -8.99 25.11
C VAL A 5 -40.75 -9.26 25.46
N ILE A 6 -40.46 -9.74 26.68
CA ILE A 6 -39.08 -10.08 27.09
C ILE A 6 -38.54 -11.24 26.26
N ARG A 7 -39.37 -12.26 26.00
CA ARG A 7 -38.98 -13.40 25.14
C ARG A 7 -38.77 -12.99 23.68
N TRP A 8 -39.55 -12.02 23.19
CA TRP A 8 -39.41 -11.46 21.85
C TRP A 8 -38.16 -10.58 21.71
N VAL A 9 -37.82 -9.80 22.73
CA VAL A 9 -36.60 -8.97 22.78
C VAL A 9 -35.35 -9.84 22.87
N CYS A 10 -35.35 -10.90 23.70
CA CYS A 10 -34.20 -11.81 23.83
C CYS A 10 -33.94 -12.66 22.57
N ASN A 11 -34.95 -12.93 21.74
CA ASN A 11 -34.78 -13.68 20.50
C ASN A 11 -34.38 -12.81 19.30
N ASN A 12 -34.53 -11.49 19.38
CA ASN A 12 -34.09 -10.57 18.33
C ASN A 12 -32.66 -10.08 18.59
N LYS A 13 -31.68 -10.87 18.13
CA LYS A 13 -30.23 -10.59 18.32
C LYS A 13 -29.83 -9.19 17.83
N LEU A 14 -30.49 -8.65 16.79
CA LEU A 14 -30.23 -7.30 16.27
C LEU A 14 -30.60 -6.19 17.28
N LEU A 15 -31.71 -6.36 18.01
CA LEU A 15 -32.20 -5.39 19.00
C LEU A 15 -31.35 -5.43 20.28
N VAL A 16 -30.88 -6.61 20.66
CA VAL A 16 -29.89 -6.80 21.74
C VAL A 16 -28.56 -6.15 21.35
N PHE A 17 -28.14 -6.26 20.08
CA PHE A 17 -26.93 -5.62 19.57
C PHE A 17 -27.03 -4.09 19.56
N PHE A 18 -28.15 -3.52 19.09
CA PHE A 18 -28.40 -2.07 19.19
C PHE A 18 -28.51 -1.59 20.64
N GLY A 19 -29.08 -2.40 21.54
CA GLY A 19 -29.13 -2.13 22.98
C GLY A 19 -27.75 -2.11 23.63
N LEU A 20 -26.88 -3.06 23.27
CA LEU A 20 -25.50 -3.10 23.74
C LEU A 20 -24.66 -1.95 23.16
N ALA A 21 -24.82 -1.64 21.87
CA ALA A 21 -24.11 -0.53 21.24
C ALA A 21 -24.49 0.82 21.85
N THR A 22 -25.78 1.05 22.12
CA THR A 22 -26.27 2.27 22.79
C THR A 22 -25.81 2.34 24.24
N PHE A 23 -25.78 1.21 24.97
CA PHE A 23 -25.23 1.15 26.32
C PHE A 23 -23.72 1.43 26.35
N CYS A 24 -22.94 0.85 25.43
CA CYS A 24 -21.51 1.12 25.28
C CYS A 24 -21.25 2.59 24.93
N PHE A 25 -22.08 3.20 24.07
CA PHE A 25 -21.99 4.62 23.75
C PHE A 25 -22.28 5.49 24.99
N LEU A 26 -23.29 5.15 25.79
CA LEU A 26 -23.62 5.84 27.03
C LEU A 26 -22.49 5.74 28.07
N VAL A 27 -21.94 4.54 28.27
CA VAL A 27 -20.83 4.31 29.21
C VAL A 27 -19.57 5.07 28.77
N SER A 28 -19.25 5.07 27.48
CA SER A 28 -18.10 5.83 26.96
C SER A 28 -18.33 7.35 27.04
N THR A 29 -19.54 7.84 26.80
CA THR A 29 -19.88 9.27 26.98
C THR A 29 -19.78 9.69 28.45
N VAL A 30 -20.24 8.85 29.37
CA VAL A 30 -20.12 9.09 30.82
C VAL A 30 -18.67 9.02 31.27
N ALA A 31 -17.87 8.06 30.78
CA ALA A 31 -16.44 7.95 31.06
C ALA A 31 -15.64 9.15 30.56
N LEU A 32 -15.97 9.66 29.36
CA LEU A 32 -15.38 10.90 28.82
C LEU A 32 -15.79 12.12 29.66
N SER A 33 -17.02 12.16 30.18
CA SER A 33 -17.48 13.23 31.07
C SER A 33 -16.77 13.21 32.43
N THR A 34 -16.55 12.03 33.03
CA THR A 34 -15.87 11.89 34.32
C THR A 34 -14.37 12.16 34.19
N GLN A 35 -13.73 11.74 33.08
CA GLN A 35 -12.35 12.12 32.77
C GLN A 35 -12.21 13.63 32.58
N ASN A 36 -13.16 14.30 31.89
CA ASN A 36 -13.14 15.76 31.76
C ASN A 36 -13.33 16.49 33.10
N ILE A 37 -14.16 15.96 34.00
CA ILE A 37 -14.33 16.51 35.37
C ILE A 37 -13.05 16.31 36.19
N ALA A 38 -12.41 15.15 36.09
CA ALA A 38 -11.13 14.88 36.74
C ALA A 38 -10.01 15.79 36.21
N LEU A 39 -9.95 16.01 34.88
CA LEU A 39 -9.00 16.91 34.25
C LEU A 39 -9.22 18.37 34.72
N LYS A 40 -10.48 18.83 34.77
CA LYS A 40 -10.82 20.16 35.29
C LYS A 40 -10.42 20.32 36.76
N ARG A 41 -10.67 19.31 37.62
CA ARG A 41 -10.25 19.32 39.03
C ARG A 41 -8.73 19.37 39.18
N SER A 42 -7.99 18.60 38.38
CA SER A 42 -6.52 18.64 38.38
C SER A 42 -5.97 20.00 37.94
N ILE A 43 -6.57 20.63 36.93
CA ILE A 43 -6.18 21.98 36.48
C ILE A 43 -6.50 23.04 37.55
N THR A 44 -7.62 22.93 38.26
CA THR A 44 -7.96 23.83 39.38
C THR A 44 -7.00 23.65 40.56
N PHE A 45 -6.60 22.40 40.87
CA PHE A 45 -5.64 22.10 41.93
C PHE A 45 -4.23 22.60 41.59
N ILE A 46 -3.82 22.50 40.32
CA ILE A 46 -2.55 23.06 39.85
C ILE A 46 -2.57 24.59 39.97
N LYS A 47 -3.65 25.27 39.54
CA LYS A 47 -3.78 26.74 39.66
C LYS A 47 -3.78 27.25 41.10
N GLN A 48 -4.37 26.52 42.04
CA GLN A 48 -4.34 26.89 43.47
C GLN A 48 -2.95 26.71 44.09
N LYS A 49 -2.17 25.72 43.62
CA LYS A 49 -0.79 25.52 44.08
C LYS A 49 0.18 26.58 43.53
N THR A 50 -0.10 27.16 42.35
CA THR A 50 0.74 28.21 41.74
C THR A 50 0.51 29.61 42.34
N SER A 51 -0.57 29.84 43.10
CA SER A 51 -0.89 31.14 43.69
C SER A 51 -0.35 31.38 45.12
N GLN A 52 0.44 30.47 45.69
CA GLN A 52 0.90 30.56 47.09
C GLN A 52 2.41 30.52 47.33
N GLN A 53 3.27 30.63 46.30
CA GLN A 53 4.72 30.81 46.50
C GLN A 53 5.29 31.80 45.49
N ASN A 54 5.61 33.00 45.95
CA ASN A 54 6.53 33.93 45.31
C ASN A 54 7.33 34.67 46.39
N SER A 55 8.61 34.34 46.55
CA SER A 55 9.69 35.27 46.93
C SER A 55 11.04 34.53 46.99
N GLY A 56 12.00 34.88 46.13
CA GLY A 56 13.41 34.50 46.25
C GLY A 56 14.01 33.91 44.97
N ASP A 57 14.92 34.64 44.35
CA ASP A 57 15.61 34.41 43.07
C ASP A 57 16.23 33.02 42.87
N LEU A 58 16.09 32.45 41.65
CA LEU A 58 17.02 31.54 40.95
C LEU A 58 16.54 31.39 39.47
N PRO A 59 17.45 31.31 38.47
CA PRO A 59 17.09 31.47 37.05
C PRO A 59 16.37 30.24 36.46
N ASN A 60 15.31 30.53 35.71
CA ASN A 60 14.51 29.57 34.93
C ASN A 60 15.36 28.78 33.92
N GLN A 61 15.43 27.46 34.09
CA GLN A 61 15.58 26.51 32.98
C GLN A 61 14.40 25.54 32.97
N ALA A 62 13.35 25.91 32.22
CA ALA A 62 12.33 24.99 31.77
C ALA A 62 12.81 24.35 30.46
N GLY A 63 13.12 23.05 30.48
CA GLY A 63 13.50 22.28 29.31
C GLY A 63 12.40 22.31 28.24
N SER A 64 12.76 22.76 27.03
CA SER A 64 11.87 22.81 25.89
C SER A 64 11.55 21.40 25.38
N VAL A 65 10.27 21.12 25.17
CA VAL A 65 9.79 19.94 24.45
C VAL A 65 10.29 20.05 23.00
N GLN A 66 11.30 19.26 22.63
CA GLN A 66 11.88 19.30 21.28
C GLN A 66 10.96 18.58 20.28
N SER A 67 10.48 19.33 19.28
CA SER A 67 9.63 18.83 18.20
C SER A 67 10.42 17.90 17.25
N TYR A 68 9.87 16.73 16.94
CA TYR A 68 10.38 15.82 15.91
C TYR A 68 10.32 16.43 14.49
N ARG A 69 9.33 17.31 14.24
CA ARG A 69 9.22 18.03 12.96
C ARG A 69 10.25 19.15 12.91
N LEU A 70 11.03 19.18 11.83
CA LEU A 70 12.04 20.20 11.57
C LEU A 70 11.40 21.58 11.35
N SER A 71 12.19 22.63 11.57
CA SER A 71 11.76 24.01 11.38
C SER A 71 11.43 24.30 9.91
N LYS A 72 10.37 25.07 9.67
CA LYS A 72 10.03 25.60 8.33
C LYS A 72 10.95 26.74 7.88
N ASN A 73 11.88 27.18 8.73
CA ASN A 73 12.78 28.30 8.43
C ASN A 73 13.97 27.90 7.55
N VAL A 74 14.28 26.60 7.46
CA VAL A 74 15.37 26.06 6.64
C VAL A 74 14.75 25.11 5.61
N ILE A 75 14.78 25.49 4.34
CA ILE A 75 14.17 24.72 3.26
C ILE A 75 15.27 24.13 2.38
N PRO A 76 15.43 22.80 2.31
CA PRO A 76 16.35 22.22 1.36
C PRO A 76 15.81 22.39 -0.07
N THR A 77 16.69 22.78 -1.00
CA THR A 77 16.34 22.99 -2.42
C THR A 77 17.00 21.97 -3.34
N ASN A 78 18.12 21.35 -2.93
CA ASN A 78 18.78 20.29 -3.69
C ASN A 78 19.70 19.44 -2.80
N TYR A 79 19.89 18.17 -3.16
CA TYR A 79 20.86 17.26 -2.56
C TYR A 79 21.80 16.71 -3.63
N ALA A 80 23.10 16.96 -3.50
CA ALA A 80 24.13 16.27 -4.27
C ALA A 80 24.78 15.22 -3.38
N LEU A 81 24.37 13.96 -3.56
CA LEU A 81 24.75 12.82 -2.73
C LEU A 81 25.71 11.89 -3.47
N LYS A 82 26.77 11.46 -2.80
CA LYS A 82 27.70 10.42 -3.24
C LYS A 82 27.82 9.37 -2.15
N LEU A 83 27.65 8.10 -2.51
CA LEU A 83 27.78 6.94 -1.62
C LEU A 83 28.87 6.01 -2.15
N ASN A 84 29.70 5.50 -1.25
CA ASN A 84 30.78 4.56 -1.53
C ASN A 84 30.62 3.31 -0.64
N PRO A 85 29.91 2.28 -1.11
CA PRO A 85 29.69 1.05 -0.34
C PRO A 85 30.92 0.13 -0.36
N ASN A 86 31.26 -0.45 0.80
CA ASN A 86 32.17 -1.57 0.96
C ASN A 86 31.36 -2.82 1.34
N LEU A 87 31.14 -3.69 0.35
CA LEU A 87 30.34 -4.92 0.52
C LEU A 87 31.03 -5.99 1.38
N VAL A 88 32.36 -5.95 1.49
CA VAL A 88 33.12 -6.91 2.29
C VAL A 88 32.99 -6.59 3.77
N GLU A 89 33.17 -5.31 4.12
CA GLU A 89 33.07 -4.83 5.50
C GLU A 89 31.63 -4.52 5.92
N LYS A 90 30.66 -4.60 4.99
CA LYS A 90 29.26 -4.22 5.18
C LYS A 90 29.09 -2.82 5.76
N ILE A 91 29.84 -1.86 5.22
CA ILE A 91 29.76 -0.45 5.57
C ILE A 91 29.66 0.41 4.31
N PHE A 92 29.31 1.67 4.46
CA PHE A 92 29.41 2.64 3.38
C PHE A 92 29.87 4.00 3.90
N GLU A 93 30.57 4.73 3.05
CA GLU A 93 30.88 6.14 3.24
C GLU A 93 29.94 6.99 2.40
N GLY A 94 29.54 8.14 2.93
CA GLY A 94 28.63 9.07 2.29
C GLY A 94 29.16 10.50 2.35
N ASP A 95 28.97 11.21 1.25
CA ASP A 95 29.24 12.63 1.10
C ASP A 95 27.98 13.29 0.54
N VAL A 96 27.44 14.30 1.22
CA VAL A 96 26.25 15.00 0.77
C VAL A 96 26.40 16.50 0.88
N LYS A 97 26.10 17.20 -0.21
CA LYS A 97 25.94 18.65 -0.23
C LYS A 97 24.48 19.00 -0.39
N ILE A 98 23.95 19.74 0.58
CA ILE A 98 22.55 20.11 0.66
C ILE A 98 22.47 21.61 0.42
N ALA A 99 21.86 22.00 -0.70
CA ALA A 99 21.51 23.40 -0.92
C ALA A 99 20.30 23.74 -0.05
N LEU A 100 20.40 24.84 0.69
CA LEU A 100 19.43 25.31 1.67
C LEU A 100 19.00 26.73 1.32
N LYS A 101 17.70 27.02 1.44
CA LYS A 101 17.14 28.36 1.46
C LYS A 101 16.69 28.68 2.89
N ILE A 102 17.29 29.70 3.49
CA ILE A 102 16.96 30.16 4.83
C ILE A 102 15.87 31.23 4.72
N LEU A 103 14.69 31.01 5.30
CA LEU A 103 13.60 32.00 5.28
C LEU A 103 13.67 32.99 6.44
N LYS A 104 14.17 32.54 7.60
CA LYS A 104 14.37 33.35 8.80
C LYS A 104 15.72 33.00 9.43
N PRO A 105 16.41 33.95 10.09
CA PRO A 105 17.70 33.69 10.72
C PRO A 105 17.63 32.51 11.69
N VAL A 106 18.62 31.63 11.60
CA VAL A 106 18.79 30.48 12.50
C VAL A 106 20.25 30.32 12.91
N LYS A 107 20.47 29.91 14.18
CA LYS A 107 21.76 29.44 14.70
C LYS A 107 21.94 27.92 14.65
N VAL A 108 20.85 27.18 14.42
CA VAL A 108 20.87 25.72 14.42
C VAL A 108 20.19 25.23 13.16
N ILE A 109 20.93 24.50 12.33
CA ILE A 109 20.36 23.74 11.22
C ILE A 109 20.08 22.34 11.73
N SER A 110 18.82 21.91 11.68
CA SER A 110 18.39 20.59 12.13
C SER A 110 17.96 19.75 10.93
N LEU A 111 18.38 18.48 10.91
CA LEU A 111 18.03 17.49 9.89
C LEU A 111 17.82 16.13 10.56
N HIS A 112 17.16 15.19 9.89
CA HIS A 112 17.02 13.83 10.42
C HIS A 112 18.24 12.98 10.08
N ALA A 113 18.70 12.19 11.05
CA ALA A 113 19.73 11.19 10.87
C ALA A 113 19.51 10.03 11.86
N LYS A 114 19.59 8.80 11.36
CA LYS A 114 19.41 7.58 12.14
C LYS A 114 20.45 6.56 11.69
N ASP A 115 21.12 5.91 12.64
CA ASP A 115 22.11 4.86 12.38
C ASP A 115 23.27 5.27 11.46
N LEU A 116 23.56 6.58 11.41
CA LEU A 116 24.68 7.18 10.69
C LEU A 116 25.68 7.79 11.66
N LYS A 117 26.97 7.61 11.39
CA LYS A 117 28.07 8.30 12.06
C LYS A 117 28.50 9.48 11.21
N ILE A 118 28.09 10.69 11.60
CA ILE A 118 28.52 11.92 10.93
C ILE A 118 29.98 12.22 11.33
N GLN A 119 30.84 12.41 10.34
CA GLN A 119 32.28 12.64 10.50
C GLN A 119 32.63 14.12 10.38
N GLY A 120 31.92 14.86 9.53
CA GLY A 120 32.17 16.28 9.28
C GLY A 120 30.90 17.01 8.87
N ALA A 121 30.84 18.30 9.22
CA ALA A 121 29.80 19.22 8.80
C ALA A 121 30.40 20.59 8.49
N GLU A 122 30.19 21.09 7.28
CA GLU A 122 30.58 22.42 6.84
C GLU A 122 29.36 23.17 6.31
N VAL A 123 29.25 24.47 6.62
CA VAL A 123 28.17 25.31 6.08
C VAL A 123 28.79 26.48 5.33
N ARG A 124 28.37 26.71 4.09
CA ARG A 124 28.87 27.79 3.24
C ARG A 124 27.72 28.66 2.75
N SER A 125 27.91 29.98 2.75
CA SER A 125 26.98 30.91 2.11
C SER A 125 27.13 30.87 0.58
N SER A 126 26.13 31.34 -0.16
CA SER A 126 26.18 31.49 -1.63
C SER A 126 27.35 32.35 -2.14
N HIS A 127 27.94 33.19 -1.29
CA HIS A 127 29.16 33.95 -1.58
C HIS A 127 30.46 33.17 -1.28
N ASN A 128 30.37 31.86 -1.07
CA ASN A 128 31.46 30.95 -0.72
C ASN A 128 32.19 31.30 0.59
N GLN A 129 31.53 32.07 1.47
CA GLN A 129 32.01 32.35 2.83
C GLN A 129 31.65 31.17 3.74
N SER A 130 32.66 30.54 4.34
CA SER A 130 32.47 29.46 5.30
C SER A 130 31.90 30.00 6.61
N MET A 131 30.87 29.33 7.13
CA MET A 131 30.31 29.60 8.45
C MET A 131 30.92 28.63 9.46
N ALA A 132 31.36 29.17 10.59
CA ALA A 132 31.92 28.35 11.66
C ALA A 132 30.83 27.49 12.32
N VAL A 133 31.02 26.17 12.24
CA VAL A 133 30.23 25.17 12.98
C VAL A 133 30.86 25.01 14.36
N VAL A 134 30.11 25.36 15.40
CA VAL A 134 30.55 25.31 16.81
C VAL A 134 30.52 23.88 17.33
N SER A 135 29.47 23.14 17.00
CA SER A 135 29.29 21.76 17.43
C SER A 135 28.21 21.06 16.60
N THR A 136 28.25 19.74 16.63
CA THR A 136 27.20 18.90 16.07
C THR A 136 26.66 17.95 17.13
N ASN A 137 25.34 17.77 17.16
CA ASN A 137 24.67 16.92 18.16
C ASN A 137 23.70 15.97 17.46
N LEU A 138 23.75 14.68 17.77
CA LEU A 138 22.74 13.71 17.35
C LEU A 138 21.80 13.40 18.52
N LEU A 139 20.55 13.83 18.41
CA LEU A 139 19.51 13.59 19.39
C LEU A 139 18.83 12.25 19.11
N LEU A 140 19.36 11.17 19.71
CA LEU A 140 18.95 9.79 19.43
C LEU A 140 17.44 9.54 19.64
N ALA A 141 16.82 10.16 20.64
CA ALA A 141 15.40 9.96 20.95
C ALA A 141 14.46 10.54 19.88
N SER A 142 14.90 11.58 19.16
CA SER A 142 14.12 12.25 18.10
C SER A 142 14.71 12.04 16.71
N GLU A 143 15.82 11.30 16.58
CA GLU A 143 16.54 11.09 15.32
C GLU A 143 16.91 12.40 14.61
N VAL A 144 17.18 13.47 15.38
CA VAL A 144 17.51 14.81 14.84
C VAL A 144 19.00 15.08 15.03
N PHE A 145 19.69 15.33 13.93
CA PHE A 145 21.05 15.87 13.90
C PHE A 145 21.02 17.39 13.81
N GLN A 146 21.75 18.05 14.70
CA GLN A 146 21.85 19.50 14.80
C GLN A 146 23.25 19.97 14.46
N VAL A 147 23.35 20.96 13.59
CA VAL A 147 24.57 21.71 13.27
C VAL A 147 24.43 23.09 13.91
N ASN A 148 25.19 23.33 14.98
CA ASN A 148 25.19 24.59 15.71
C ASN A 148 26.20 25.55 15.10
N LEU A 149 25.76 26.75 14.77
CA LEU A 149 26.52 27.78 14.07
C LEU A 149 26.98 28.85 15.05
N GLN A 150 28.15 29.42 14.81
CA GLN A 150 28.70 30.50 15.65
C GLN A 150 27.89 31.78 15.51
N GLU A 151 27.46 32.08 14.28
CA GLU A 151 26.68 33.26 13.92
C GLU A 151 25.32 32.85 13.34
N GLU A 152 24.34 33.76 13.41
CA GLU A 152 23.05 33.55 12.77
C GLU A 152 23.18 33.60 11.25
N THR A 153 22.46 32.70 10.58
CA THR A 153 22.27 32.77 9.13
C THR A 153 21.45 34.00 8.75
N GLU A 154 21.64 34.48 7.52
CA GLU A 154 20.87 35.60 6.98
C GLU A 154 19.50 35.14 6.44
N ALA A 155 18.48 35.98 6.64
CA ALA A 155 17.15 35.74 6.13
C ALA A 155 17.11 35.85 4.60
N ASN A 156 16.35 34.96 3.96
CA ASN A 156 16.17 34.87 2.51
C ASN A 156 17.46 34.60 1.70
N THR A 157 18.49 34.03 2.34
CA THR A 157 19.78 33.71 1.71
C THR A 157 19.92 32.20 1.46
N ASN A 158 20.69 31.84 0.42
CA ASN A 158 21.01 30.45 0.11
C ASN A 158 22.33 30.02 0.77
N TYR A 159 22.34 28.81 1.31
CA TYR A 159 23.50 28.17 1.92
C TYR A 159 23.70 26.77 1.34
N GLU A 160 24.90 26.22 1.51
CA GLU A 160 25.23 24.83 1.23
C GLU A 160 25.72 24.18 2.53
N LEU A 161 25.06 23.11 2.97
CA LEU A 161 25.50 22.25 4.07
C LEU A 161 26.17 21.01 3.47
N HIS A 162 27.46 20.85 3.73
CA HIS A 162 28.22 19.67 3.34
C HIS A 162 28.42 18.76 4.55
N LEU A 163 28.03 17.49 4.41
CA LEU A 163 28.20 16.46 5.44
C LEU A 163 28.97 15.28 4.89
N THR A 164 29.89 14.75 5.69
CA THR A 164 30.53 13.45 5.46
C THR A 164 30.10 12.49 6.57
N PHE A 165 29.77 11.25 6.21
CA PHE A 165 29.20 10.29 7.15
C PHE A 165 29.53 8.85 6.78
N THR A 166 29.39 7.94 7.74
CA THR A 166 29.43 6.50 7.50
C THR A 166 28.19 5.81 8.03
N GLY A 167 27.80 4.71 7.40
CA GLY A 167 26.69 3.87 7.82
C GLY A 167 27.02 2.39 7.66
N LYS A 168 26.21 1.53 8.27
CA LYS A 168 26.29 0.08 8.06
C LYS A 168 25.38 -0.33 6.92
N LEU A 169 25.83 -1.26 6.10
CA LEU A 169 24.99 -2.02 5.18
C LEU A 169 24.42 -3.18 5.99
N ASP A 170 23.28 -2.96 6.64
CA ASP A 170 22.65 -3.96 7.50
C ASP A 170 22.12 -5.17 6.69
N ASP A 171 21.83 -6.27 7.37
CA ASP A 171 21.14 -7.46 6.81
C ASP A 171 19.60 -7.28 6.80
N GLY A 172 19.11 -6.12 7.26
CA GLY A 172 17.71 -5.71 7.17
C GLY A 172 17.31 -5.21 5.77
N ILE A 173 16.03 -4.86 5.61
CA ILE A 173 15.44 -4.37 4.33
C ILE A 173 15.09 -2.87 4.36
N ILE A 174 15.64 -2.11 5.31
CA ILE A 174 15.31 -0.70 5.55
C ILE A 174 16.58 0.15 5.39
N GLY A 175 16.50 1.24 4.62
CA GLY A 175 17.63 2.15 4.39
C GLY A 175 18.55 1.70 3.24
N PHE A 176 19.85 1.92 3.39
CA PHE A 176 20.87 1.47 2.43
C PHE A 176 21.50 0.17 2.93
N TYR A 177 21.14 -0.96 2.32
CA TYR A 177 21.46 -2.30 2.81
C TYR A 177 22.13 -3.17 1.74
N ALA A 178 22.76 -4.27 2.15
CA ALA A 178 23.37 -5.25 1.25
C ALA A 178 22.50 -6.51 1.16
N SER A 179 22.40 -7.12 -0.03
CA SER A 179 21.70 -8.39 -0.24
C SER A 179 22.62 -9.38 -0.96
N THR A 180 22.54 -10.66 -0.59
CA THR A 180 23.37 -11.73 -1.17
C THR A 180 22.56 -12.50 -2.21
N MET A 181 23.03 -12.50 -3.46
CA MET A 181 22.50 -13.34 -4.52
C MET A 181 22.92 -14.81 -4.30
N ARG A 182 22.00 -15.75 -4.47
CA ARG A 182 22.24 -17.20 -4.21
C ARG A 182 23.22 -17.89 -5.17
N ASN A 183 23.69 -17.22 -6.23
CA ASN A 183 24.59 -17.84 -7.20
C ASN A 183 26.04 -17.55 -6.81
N GLY A 184 26.67 -18.50 -6.14
CA GLY A 184 28.10 -18.48 -5.81
C GLY A 184 29.00 -18.74 -7.02
N GLU A 185 29.02 -17.84 -7.99
CA GLU A 185 30.07 -17.78 -9.01
C GLU A 185 30.73 -16.39 -9.00
N LEU A 186 32.02 -16.38 -8.66
CA LEU A 186 32.89 -15.22 -8.90
C LEU A 186 32.92 -14.94 -10.39
N TRP A 187 32.31 -13.84 -10.82
CA TRP A 187 32.60 -13.27 -12.13
C TRP A 187 34.00 -12.64 -12.06
N SER A 188 34.99 -13.34 -12.63
CA SER A 188 36.27 -12.72 -12.95
C SER A 188 36.02 -11.59 -13.95
N LEU A 189 36.23 -10.34 -13.53
CA LEU A 189 36.24 -9.17 -14.40
C LEU A 189 37.36 -9.31 -15.44
N GLY A 190 37.01 -9.82 -16.61
CA GLY A 190 37.78 -9.60 -17.83
C GLY A 190 37.76 -8.11 -18.15
N SER A 191 38.94 -7.53 -18.36
CA SER A 191 39.13 -6.12 -18.69
C SER A 191 38.42 -5.78 -20.01
N VAL A 192 37.25 -5.15 -19.92
CA VAL A 192 36.61 -4.45 -21.04
C VAL A 192 36.82 -2.95 -20.84
N THR A 193 37.76 -2.41 -21.60
CA THR A 193 38.05 -0.97 -21.65
C THR A 193 36.95 -0.26 -22.44
N TYR A 194 36.01 0.40 -21.76
CA TYR A 194 35.09 1.33 -22.42
C TYR A 194 35.79 2.68 -22.63
N LYS A 195 36.07 3.02 -23.89
CA LYS A 195 36.41 4.40 -24.28
C LYS A 195 35.17 5.28 -24.10
N VAL A 196 35.18 6.13 -23.09
CA VAL A 196 34.22 7.23 -22.94
C VAL A 196 34.56 8.30 -23.97
N SER A 197 33.76 8.43 -25.03
CA SER A 197 33.80 9.60 -25.90
C SER A 197 32.96 10.71 -25.28
N THR A 198 33.61 11.83 -24.95
CA THR A 198 32.98 13.04 -24.46
C THR A 198 32.36 13.82 -25.62
N GLY A 199 31.14 13.45 -26.00
CA GLY A 199 30.29 14.24 -26.90
C GLY A 199 29.38 15.17 -26.10
N ILE A 200 29.84 16.39 -25.81
CA ILE A 200 29.00 17.46 -25.24
C ILE A 200 28.01 17.93 -26.32
N CYS A 201 26.77 17.47 -26.26
CA CYS A 201 25.69 18.00 -27.09
C CYS A 201 25.07 19.22 -26.40
N ARG A 202 25.45 20.42 -26.83
CA ARG A 202 24.80 21.69 -26.44
C ARG A 202 23.48 21.82 -27.20
N CYS A 203 22.35 21.56 -26.55
CA CYS A 203 21.06 22.08 -27.02
C CYS A 203 20.91 23.53 -26.57
N LYS A 204 21.12 24.46 -27.51
CA LYS A 204 20.57 25.82 -27.44
C LYS A 204 19.18 25.79 -28.06
N SER A 205 18.14 26.01 -27.27
CA SER A 205 16.91 26.64 -27.76
C SER A 205 16.35 27.53 -26.66
N ALA A 206 16.65 28.81 -26.77
CA ALA A 206 15.87 29.86 -26.11
C ALA A 206 14.52 29.92 -26.84
N ILE A 207 13.47 29.41 -26.19
CA ILE A 207 12.10 29.71 -26.59
C ILE A 207 11.56 30.68 -25.54
N SER A 208 11.31 31.90 -26.01
CA SER A 208 10.65 32.96 -25.28
C SER A 208 9.24 32.49 -24.91
N PHE A 209 8.96 32.34 -23.61
CA PHE A 209 7.61 32.17 -23.09
C PHE A 209 6.94 33.55 -23.01
N ASN A 210 6.18 33.89 -24.04
CA ASN A 210 5.17 34.94 -23.98
C ASN A 210 3.96 34.49 -24.80
N THR A 211 3.12 33.64 -24.19
CA THR A 211 1.72 33.53 -24.59
C THR A 211 0.89 33.32 -23.33
N MET A 212 0.16 34.37 -22.99
CA MET A 212 -0.79 34.42 -21.89
C MET A 212 -2.08 33.73 -22.37
N GLU A 213 -2.19 32.41 -22.17
CA GLU A 213 -3.44 31.70 -22.39
C GLU A 213 -4.21 31.57 -21.07
N ASN A 214 -5.36 32.27 -21.01
CA ASN A 214 -6.37 32.10 -19.97
C ASN A 214 -7.02 30.71 -20.11
N PHE A 215 -6.35 29.67 -19.61
CA PHE A 215 -7.01 28.42 -19.26
C PHE A 215 -7.57 28.54 -17.85
N VAL A 216 -8.88 28.27 -17.71
CA VAL A 216 -9.48 27.93 -16.43
C VAL A 216 -8.65 26.80 -15.84
N LYS A 217 -7.78 27.09 -14.87
CA LYS A 217 -7.00 26.09 -14.14
C LYS A 217 -7.99 25.22 -13.39
N THR A 218 -8.35 24.08 -13.96
CA THR A 218 -8.92 22.97 -13.19
C THR A 218 -7.90 22.67 -12.10
N LYS A 219 -8.23 22.95 -10.84
CA LYS A 219 -7.36 22.64 -9.71
C LYS A 219 -7.34 21.12 -9.58
N LEU A 220 -6.30 20.50 -10.14
CA LEU A 220 -6.05 19.07 -9.98
C LEU A 220 -5.79 18.78 -8.50
N THR A 221 -6.29 17.63 -8.03
CA THR A 221 -6.17 17.15 -6.66
C THR A 221 -5.68 15.71 -6.68
N GLU A 222 -5.09 15.26 -5.57
CA GLU A 222 -4.67 13.86 -5.38
C GLU A 222 -5.85 12.90 -5.53
N ARG A 223 -7.07 13.37 -5.21
CA ARG A 223 -8.32 12.63 -5.36
C ARG A 223 -8.96 12.83 -6.73
N LEU A 224 -9.49 11.76 -7.31
CA LEU A 224 -10.32 11.80 -8.51
C LEU A 224 -11.68 12.43 -8.24
N CYS A 225 -12.30 12.95 -9.30
CA CYS A 225 -13.58 13.63 -9.19
C CYS A 225 -14.75 12.64 -9.05
N SER A 226 -15.49 12.72 -7.96
CA SER A 226 -16.64 11.84 -7.65
C SER A 226 -17.82 11.94 -8.63
N SER A 227 -17.90 13.01 -9.43
CA SER A 227 -18.93 13.17 -10.47
C SER A 227 -18.73 12.25 -11.69
N VAL A 228 -17.61 11.54 -11.76
CA VAL A 228 -17.32 10.55 -12.81
C VAL A 228 -17.15 9.22 -12.09
N ARG A 229 -17.98 8.23 -12.44
CA ARG A 229 -17.94 6.91 -11.79
C ARG A 229 -17.76 5.82 -12.85
N PRO A 230 -16.75 4.95 -12.75
CA PRO A 230 -16.70 3.75 -13.58
C PRO A 230 -17.84 2.82 -13.18
N THR A 231 -18.30 2.02 -14.13
CA THR A 231 -19.38 1.06 -13.93
C THR A 231 -18.97 -0.33 -14.39
N HIS A 232 -18.16 -0.41 -15.44
CA HIS A 232 -17.70 -1.67 -16.01
C HIS A 232 -16.34 -1.51 -16.70
N TYR A 233 -15.48 -2.52 -16.60
CA TYR A 233 -14.19 -2.61 -17.27
C TYR A 233 -14.17 -3.85 -18.18
N ARG A 234 -13.81 -3.66 -19.44
CA ARG A 234 -13.44 -4.75 -20.36
C ARG A 234 -11.93 -4.67 -20.55
N LEU A 235 -11.20 -5.65 -20.01
CA LEU A 235 -9.74 -5.61 -19.91
C LEU A 235 -9.12 -6.85 -20.57
N LEU A 236 -8.28 -6.61 -21.57
CA LEU A 236 -7.40 -7.61 -22.15
C LEU A 236 -5.95 -7.28 -21.79
N LEU A 237 -5.22 -8.26 -21.26
CA LEU A 237 -3.78 -8.18 -21.03
C LEU A 237 -3.06 -9.31 -21.75
N SER A 238 -2.04 -8.96 -22.53
CA SER A 238 -1.21 -9.88 -23.29
C SER A 238 0.26 -9.68 -22.93
N PRO A 239 0.74 -10.33 -21.85
CA PRO A 239 2.15 -10.31 -21.48
C PRO A 239 2.99 -11.23 -22.35
N ASP A 240 4.19 -10.77 -22.66
CA ASP A 240 5.27 -11.56 -23.23
C ASP A 240 6.25 -11.94 -22.10
N LEU A 241 6.25 -13.22 -21.77
CA LEU A 241 7.02 -13.80 -20.67
C LEU A 241 8.53 -13.93 -20.98
N GLU A 242 8.94 -13.73 -22.23
CA GLU A 242 10.35 -13.74 -22.64
C GLU A 242 10.94 -12.32 -22.61
N THR A 243 10.23 -11.35 -23.19
CA THR A 243 10.72 -9.95 -23.24
C THR A 243 10.41 -9.16 -21.97
N GLY A 244 9.43 -9.60 -21.18
CA GLY A 244 8.96 -8.88 -19.99
C GLY A 244 8.16 -7.61 -20.32
N LEU A 245 7.69 -7.47 -21.56
CA LEU A 245 6.76 -6.42 -21.98
C LEU A 245 5.33 -6.96 -22.01
N PHE A 246 4.34 -6.08 -21.99
CA PHE A 246 2.96 -6.47 -22.20
C PHE A 246 2.18 -5.40 -22.94
N VAL A 247 1.18 -5.83 -23.70
CA VAL A 247 0.19 -4.97 -24.33
C VAL A 247 -1.14 -5.13 -23.60
N GLY A 248 -1.86 -4.02 -23.44
CA GLY A 248 -3.18 -3.99 -22.84
C GLY A 248 -4.18 -3.22 -23.69
N ASP A 249 -5.43 -3.64 -23.61
CA ASP A 249 -6.59 -2.96 -24.18
C ASP A 249 -7.66 -2.89 -23.10
N VAL A 250 -8.05 -1.67 -22.70
CA VAL A 250 -9.09 -1.46 -21.71
C VAL A 250 -10.18 -0.56 -22.25
N THR A 251 -11.43 -1.00 -22.12
CA THR A 251 -12.61 -0.14 -22.29
C THR A 251 -13.31 0.03 -20.94
N ILE A 252 -13.44 1.28 -20.50
CA ILE A 252 -14.07 1.65 -19.23
C ILE A 252 -15.39 2.33 -19.50
N ASP A 253 -16.48 1.73 -19.04
CA ASP A 253 -17.79 2.35 -19.06
C ASP A 253 -17.91 3.31 -17.87
N VAL A 254 -18.09 4.60 -18.15
CA VAL A 254 -18.15 5.65 -17.13
C VAL A 254 -19.48 6.39 -17.17
N ASN A 255 -20.01 6.70 -16.00
CA ASN A 255 -21.14 7.59 -15.82
C ASN A 255 -20.65 8.98 -15.39
N VAL A 256 -20.96 9.99 -16.20
CA VAL A 256 -20.64 11.39 -15.96
C VAL A 256 -21.90 12.06 -15.42
N ASN A 257 -21.86 12.55 -14.18
CA ASN A 257 -23.02 13.11 -13.48
C ASN A 257 -23.11 14.64 -13.56
N GLN A 258 -22.04 15.30 -14.00
CA GLN A 258 -21.94 16.75 -14.13
C GLN A 258 -21.20 17.10 -15.40
N GLU A 259 -21.47 18.29 -15.94
CA GLU A 259 -20.76 18.77 -17.13
C GLU A 259 -19.25 18.86 -16.89
N LYS A 260 -18.45 18.33 -17.82
CA LYS A 260 -16.99 18.24 -17.68
C LYS A 260 -16.24 18.56 -18.96
N ARG A 261 -15.22 19.41 -18.86
CA ARG A 261 -14.27 19.66 -19.95
C ARG A 261 -13.07 18.71 -19.95
N SER A 262 -12.86 17.99 -18.85
CA SER A 262 -11.82 16.98 -18.73
C SER A 262 -12.23 15.83 -17.83
N LEU A 263 -11.68 14.65 -18.11
CA LEU A 263 -11.74 13.45 -17.27
C LEU A 263 -10.33 13.12 -16.78
N ALA A 264 -10.21 12.58 -15.57
CA ALA A 264 -8.95 12.09 -15.04
C ALA A 264 -9.16 10.67 -14.49
N LEU A 265 -8.16 9.82 -14.68
CA LEU A 265 -8.03 8.49 -14.10
C LEU A 265 -6.57 8.25 -13.75
N HIS A 266 -6.25 7.22 -12.97
CA HIS A 266 -4.88 6.90 -12.61
C HIS A 266 -4.18 6.06 -13.69
N SER A 267 -2.93 6.38 -13.96
CA SER A 267 -2.03 5.63 -14.84
C SER A 267 -0.60 5.95 -14.43
N LYS A 268 0.26 4.94 -14.35
CA LYS A 268 1.67 5.12 -13.97
C LYS A 268 2.55 4.09 -14.67
N PHE A 269 3.61 4.56 -15.34
CA PHE A 269 4.57 3.71 -16.07
C PHE A 269 3.98 2.91 -17.23
N LEU A 270 2.85 3.38 -17.78
CA LEU A 270 2.20 2.81 -18.95
C LEU A 270 2.34 3.77 -20.11
N ASN A 271 2.67 3.26 -21.29
CA ASN A 271 2.67 4.04 -22.52
C ASN A 271 1.30 3.91 -23.19
N VAL A 272 0.59 5.04 -23.35
CA VAL A 272 -0.72 5.08 -24.00
C VAL A 272 -0.55 5.27 -25.50
N ASP A 273 -0.87 4.23 -26.27
CA ASP A 273 -0.73 4.21 -27.73
C ASP A 273 -1.93 4.88 -28.41
N SER A 274 -3.14 4.66 -27.88
CA SER A 274 -4.38 5.22 -28.41
C SER A 274 -5.39 5.44 -27.29
N LEU A 275 -6.11 6.56 -27.36
CA LEU A 275 -7.18 6.89 -26.43
C LEU A 275 -8.35 7.46 -27.21
N LYS A 276 -9.52 6.85 -27.03
CA LYS A 276 -10.78 7.26 -27.67
C LYS A 276 -11.90 7.27 -26.64
N VAL A 277 -12.84 8.20 -26.81
CA VAL A 277 -14.01 8.29 -25.94
C VAL A 277 -15.26 8.25 -26.79
N TYR A 278 -16.24 7.44 -26.40
CA TYR A 278 -17.49 7.26 -27.12
C TYR A 278 -18.67 7.61 -26.23
N ARG A 279 -19.72 8.18 -26.83
CA ARG A 279 -21.06 8.24 -26.25
C ARG A 279 -21.96 7.37 -27.09
N SER A 280 -22.44 6.27 -26.52
CA SER A 280 -23.07 5.19 -27.31
C SER A 280 -22.12 4.72 -28.41
N SER A 281 -22.43 4.96 -29.70
CA SER A 281 -21.59 4.58 -30.84
C SER A 281 -20.89 5.77 -31.50
N THR A 282 -21.06 6.99 -30.98
CA THR A 282 -20.48 8.21 -31.55
C THR A 282 -19.20 8.58 -30.82
N GLU A 283 -18.11 8.73 -31.57
CA GLU A 283 -16.83 9.19 -31.02
C GLU A 283 -16.94 10.65 -30.57
N VAL A 284 -16.49 10.91 -29.35
CA VAL A 284 -16.42 12.25 -28.76
C VAL A 284 -15.03 12.81 -29.06
N SER A 285 -14.97 14.04 -29.56
CA SER A 285 -13.71 14.67 -29.93
C SER A 285 -12.84 14.94 -28.70
N VAL A 286 -11.71 14.23 -28.62
CA VAL A 286 -10.66 14.39 -27.61
C VAL A 286 -9.64 15.39 -28.13
N ALA A 287 -9.53 16.54 -27.47
CA ALA A 287 -8.59 17.59 -27.84
C ALA A 287 -7.13 17.16 -27.64
N LYS A 288 -6.86 16.55 -26.47
CA LYS A 288 -5.56 16.00 -26.07
C LYS A 288 -5.71 15.16 -24.81
N PHE A 289 -4.72 14.32 -24.54
CA PHE A 289 -4.51 13.73 -23.22
C PHE A 289 -3.06 13.92 -22.78
N LEU A 290 -2.83 13.96 -21.47
CA LEU A 290 -1.51 14.14 -20.87
C LEU A 290 -1.42 13.42 -19.52
N GLU A 291 -0.23 12.95 -19.18
CA GLU A 291 0.06 12.36 -17.88
C GLU A 291 0.56 13.44 -16.91
N GLU A 292 -0.11 13.59 -15.76
CA GLU A 292 0.35 14.38 -14.63
C GLU A 292 1.10 13.46 -13.67
N VAL A 293 2.41 13.38 -13.88
CA VAL A 293 3.30 12.43 -13.18
C VAL A 293 3.27 12.60 -11.66
N SER A 294 3.12 13.83 -11.16
CA SER A 294 3.11 14.10 -9.72
C SER A 294 1.87 13.54 -9.00
N LEU A 295 0.77 13.36 -9.73
CA LEU A 295 -0.48 12.81 -9.23
C LEU A 295 -0.74 11.37 -9.72
N GLU A 296 0.11 10.85 -10.61
CA GLU A 296 -0.06 9.55 -11.27
C GLU A 296 -1.39 9.46 -12.03
N GLN A 297 -1.78 10.56 -12.69
CA GLN A 297 -3.07 10.69 -13.37
C GLN A 297 -2.90 10.90 -14.88
N LEU A 298 -3.73 10.20 -15.68
CA LEU A 298 -3.95 10.48 -17.09
C LEU A 298 -5.17 11.40 -17.23
N ILE A 299 -4.94 12.60 -17.78
CA ILE A 299 -5.96 13.64 -17.96
C ILE A 299 -6.36 13.70 -19.42
N ILE A 300 -7.65 13.57 -19.68
CA ILE A 300 -8.27 13.60 -21.01
C ILE A 300 -9.02 14.92 -21.15
N HIS A 301 -8.63 15.76 -22.10
CA HIS A 301 -9.30 17.01 -22.42
C HIS A 301 -10.17 16.86 -23.66
N PHE A 302 -11.38 17.41 -23.62
CA PHE A 302 -12.34 17.36 -24.72
C PHE A 302 -12.44 18.71 -25.43
N ASP A 303 -12.70 18.68 -26.74
CA ASP A 303 -12.95 19.91 -27.51
C ASP A 303 -14.25 20.60 -27.08
N THR A 304 -15.23 19.79 -26.69
CA THR A 304 -16.53 20.22 -26.18
C THR A 304 -16.79 19.62 -24.81
N ASN A 305 -17.57 20.31 -23.97
CA ASN A 305 -17.89 19.79 -22.65
C ASN A 305 -18.72 18.52 -22.76
N LEU A 306 -18.32 17.49 -22.02
CA LEU A 306 -19.14 16.31 -21.80
C LEU A 306 -20.38 16.71 -21.01
N THR A 307 -21.56 16.32 -21.51
CA THR A 307 -22.82 16.48 -20.79
C THR A 307 -23.05 15.26 -19.90
N PRO A 308 -23.89 15.35 -18.87
CA PRO A 308 -24.21 14.19 -18.05
C PRO A 308 -24.71 13.00 -18.89
N GLY A 309 -24.21 11.79 -18.60
CA GLY A 309 -24.55 10.57 -19.32
C GLY A 309 -23.48 9.49 -19.25
N ARG A 310 -23.73 8.40 -19.97
CA ARG A 310 -22.84 7.24 -20.08
C ARG A 310 -21.87 7.39 -21.26
N TYR A 311 -20.62 7.06 -21.01
CA TYR A 311 -19.53 7.11 -21.97
C TYR A 311 -18.67 5.85 -21.89
N HIS A 312 -17.91 5.56 -22.94
CA HIS A 312 -16.93 4.50 -22.99
C HIS A 312 -15.56 5.12 -23.25
N VAL A 313 -14.59 4.90 -22.36
CA VAL A 313 -13.21 5.33 -22.54
C VAL A 313 -12.40 4.11 -22.97
N HIS A 314 -11.95 4.09 -24.22
CA HIS A 314 -11.15 3.02 -24.80
C HIS A 314 -9.68 3.44 -24.86
N ILE A 315 -8.81 2.65 -24.25
CA ILE A 315 -7.38 2.94 -24.15
C ILE A 315 -6.59 1.69 -24.55
N LYS A 316 -5.70 1.85 -25.54
CA LYS A 316 -4.66 0.88 -25.87
C LYS A 316 -3.34 1.36 -25.29
N PHE A 317 -2.64 0.46 -24.64
CA PHE A 317 -1.42 0.79 -23.91
C PHE A 317 -0.44 -0.37 -23.87
N ASN A 318 0.79 -0.08 -23.49
CA ASN A 318 1.80 -1.09 -23.20
C ASN A 318 2.57 -0.74 -21.93
N GLY A 319 3.21 -1.75 -21.34
CA GLY A 319 3.95 -1.61 -20.09
C GLY A 319 5.07 -2.64 -19.95
N ASN A 320 5.77 -2.57 -18.82
CA ASN A 320 6.95 -3.39 -18.54
C ASN A 320 6.80 -4.12 -17.20
N LEU A 321 6.90 -5.45 -17.24
CA LEU A 321 6.74 -6.38 -16.13
C LEU A 321 7.99 -6.51 -15.25
N THR A 322 9.15 -6.02 -15.71
CA THR A 322 10.46 -6.23 -15.05
C THR A 322 10.83 -5.14 -14.05
N ARG A 323 9.94 -4.19 -13.79
CA ARG A 323 10.26 -3.02 -12.96
C ARG A 323 10.43 -3.41 -11.49
N ASN A 324 9.32 -3.79 -10.85
CA ASN A 324 9.20 -4.05 -9.42
C ASN A 324 8.23 -5.22 -9.19
N ILE A 325 8.21 -5.78 -7.99
CA ILE A 325 7.26 -6.84 -7.56
C ILE A 325 5.88 -6.30 -7.10
N VAL A 326 5.42 -5.23 -7.74
CA VAL A 326 4.10 -4.59 -7.54
C VAL A 326 3.51 -4.20 -8.88
N GLY A 327 2.19 -3.94 -8.94
CA GLY A 327 1.51 -3.75 -10.22
C GLY A 327 1.37 -5.08 -10.93
N PHE A 328 1.60 -5.11 -12.25
CA PHE A 328 1.66 -6.33 -13.05
C PHE A 328 3.11 -6.64 -13.38
N TYR A 329 3.63 -7.77 -12.90
CA TYR A 329 5.07 -8.01 -12.86
C TYR A 329 5.44 -9.45 -13.19
N LEU A 330 6.68 -9.62 -13.64
CA LEU A 330 7.28 -10.90 -13.98
C LEU A 330 8.16 -11.37 -12.82
N SER A 331 8.06 -12.66 -12.50
CA SER A 331 8.91 -13.33 -11.51
C SER A 331 9.63 -14.50 -12.17
N HIS A 332 10.87 -14.75 -11.74
CA HIS A 332 11.70 -15.84 -12.21
C HIS A 332 11.69 -16.99 -11.21
N LEU A 333 11.36 -18.19 -11.70
CA LEU A 333 11.27 -19.40 -10.90
C LEU A 333 12.63 -20.11 -10.83
N LYS A 334 12.77 -21.05 -9.88
CA LYS A 334 14.04 -21.78 -9.65
C LYS A 334 14.47 -22.62 -10.85
N ASP A 335 13.50 -23.14 -11.60
CA ASP A 335 13.71 -23.92 -12.82
C ASP A 335 13.99 -23.04 -14.06
N LYS A 336 14.20 -21.73 -13.85
CA LYS A 336 14.39 -20.69 -14.88
C LYS A 336 13.16 -20.41 -15.74
N SER A 337 12.02 -21.03 -15.47
CA SER A 337 10.76 -20.59 -16.07
C SER A 337 10.33 -19.24 -15.48
N THR A 338 9.46 -18.54 -16.19
CA THR A 338 8.91 -17.25 -15.76
C THR A 338 7.46 -17.42 -15.35
N MET A 339 6.97 -16.53 -14.50
CA MET A 339 5.55 -16.36 -14.26
C MET A 339 5.23 -14.88 -14.24
N VAL A 340 3.95 -14.56 -14.43
CA VAL A 340 3.42 -13.22 -14.26
C VAL A 340 2.44 -13.22 -13.10
N ALA A 341 2.52 -12.21 -12.26
CA ALA A 341 1.62 -12.00 -11.14
C ALA A 341 1.22 -10.53 -11.02
N SER A 342 0.18 -10.28 -10.23
CA SER A 342 -0.25 -8.93 -9.89
C SER A 342 -0.28 -8.69 -8.39
N LYS A 343 0.07 -7.48 -7.96
CA LYS A 343 -0.15 -6.98 -6.59
C LYS A 343 -0.56 -5.52 -6.65
N PHE A 344 -1.81 -5.23 -6.32
CA PHE A 344 -2.39 -3.89 -6.54
C PHE A 344 -2.60 -3.06 -5.28
N GLN A 345 -2.84 -3.67 -4.11
CA GLN A 345 -3.06 -2.92 -2.88
C GLN A 345 -1.79 -2.14 -2.47
N PRO A 346 -1.86 -0.85 -2.09
CA PRO A 346 -3.07 -0.01 -2.12
C PRO A 346 -3.31 0.68 -3.47
N THR A 347 -2.27 1.16 -4.16
CA THR A 347 -2.41 2.08 -5.33
C THR A 347 -1.57 1.64 -6.52
N TYR A 348 -1.46 0.34 -6.77
CA TYR A 348 -0.61 -0.23 -7.82
C TYR A 348 -1.38 -0.81 -9.02
N ALA A 349 -2.73 -0.84 -9.00
CA ALA A 349 -3.50 -1.25 -10.18
C ALA A 349 -3.23 -0.33 -11.38
N ARG A 350 -3.01 0.96 -11.11
CA ARG A 350 -2.59 1.97 -12.10
C ARG A 350 -1.27 1.67 -12.83
N GLN A 351 -0.47 0.71 -12.35
CA GLN A 351 0.75 0.24 -13.03
C GLN A 351 0.51 -0.96 -13.95
N ALA A 352 -0.70 -1.53 -13.92
CA ALA A 352 -1.10 -2.66 -14.74
C ALA A 352 -2.05 -2.25 -15.86
N PHE A 353 -2.96 -1.32 -15.58
CA PHE A 353 -3.87 -0.75 -16.57
C PHE A 353 -4.37 0.63 -16.10
N PRO A 354 -4.67 1.56 -17.02
CA PRO A 354 -5.25 2.85 -16.65
C PRO A 354 -6.64 2.65 -16.01
N CYS A 355 -6.87 3.19 -14.81
CA CYS A 355 -8.10 2.94 -14.05
C CYS A 355 -8.42 4.00 -13.00
N PHE A 356 -9.65 3.99 -12.48
CA PHE A 356 -10.05 4.83 -11.34
C PHE A 356 -9.57 4.21 -10.02
N ASP A 357 -8.26 4.30 -9.77
CA ASP A 357 -7.58 3.56 -8.71
C ASP A 357 -7.77 4.14 -7.29
N GLU A 358 -9.02 4.21 -6.83
CA GLU A 358 -9.41 4.46 -5.43
C GLU A 358 -10.48 3.45 -5.00
N PRO A 359 -10.54 3.03 -3.71
CA PRO A 359 -11.39 1.93 -3.27
C PRO A 359 -12.89 2.15 -3.49
N ASP A 360 -13.39 3.39 -3.38
CA ASP A 360 -14.81 3.74 -3.57
C ASP A 360 -15.29 3.65 -5.04
N PHE A 361 -14.38 3.54 -6.02
CA PHE A 361 -14.75 3.40 -7.44
C PHE A 361 -14.96 1.94 -7.85
N LYS A 362 -15.84 1.23 -7.13
CA LYS A 362 -16.21 -0.15 -7.49
C LYS A 362 -16.85 -0.23 -8.88
N ALA A 363 -16.48 -1.24 -9.64
CA ALA A 363 -17.04 -1.56 -10.95
C ALA A 363 -16.99 -3.09 -11.19
N THR A 364 -17.71 -3.56 -12.21
CA THR A 364 -17.58 -4.95 -12.66
C THR A 364 -16.46 -5.09 -13.69
N TYR A 365 -15.89 -6.28 -13.84
CA TYR A 365 -14.75 -6.55 -14.71
C TYR A 365 -15.00 -7.77 -15.60
N ASP A 366 -14.83 -7.59 -16.91
CA ASP A 366 -14.62 -8.66 -17.88
C ASP A 366 -13.13 -8.75 -18.16
N ILE A 367 -12.50 -9.83 -17.71
CA ILE A 367 -11.05 -10.01 -17.78
C ILE A 367 -10.72 -11.06 -18.83
N THR A 368 -9.76 -10.73 -19.69
CA THR A 368 -9.18 -11.61 -20.69
C THR A 368 -7.66 -11.59 -20.57
N LEU A 369 -7.05 -12.78 -20.45
CA LEU A 369 -5.60 -12.93 -20.37
C LEU A 369 -5.10 -13.79 -21.53
N VAL A 370 -4.07 -13.33 -22.21
CA VAL A 370 -3.35 -14.12 -23.23
C VAL A 370 -2.16 -14.80 -22.56
N LYS A 371 -2.02 -16.11 -22.76
CA LYS A 371 -0.96 -16.92 -22.14
C LYS A 371 -0.30 -17.85 -23.15
N PRO A 372 0.92 -18.34 -22.89
CA PRO A 372 1.49 -19.48 -23.63
C PRO A 372 0.70 -20.78 -23.40
N LEU A 373 0.83 -21.77 -24.29
CA LEU A 373 0.05 -23.02 -24.22
C LEU A 373 0.22 -23.81 -22.91
N ASN A 374 1.45 -23.97 -22.43
CA ASN A 374 1.77 -24.79 -21.25
C ASN A 374 1.58 -24.05 -19.90
N TYR A 375 0.91 -22.91 -19.93
CA TYR A 375 0.63 -22.10 -18.76
C TYR A 375 -0.85 -22.18 -18.39
N VAL A 376 -1.18 -21.85 -17.15
CA VAL A 376 -2.53 -21.54 -16.71
C VAL A 376 -2.65 -20.02 -16.54
N ALA A 377 -3.84 -19.49 -16.82
CA ALA A 377 -4.19 -18.11 -16.50
C ALA A 377 -5.23 -18.14 -15.38
N LEU A 378 -5.01 -17.36 -14.33
CA LEU A 378 -5.89 -17.24 -13.18
C LEU A 378 -6.29 -15.78 -13.00
N SER A 379 -7.55 -15.57 -12.62
CA SER A 379 -8.07 -14.26 -12.23
C SER A 379 -9.15 -14.41 -11.17
N ASN A 380 -9.86 -13.33 -10.84
CA ASN A 380 -10.88 -13.30 -9.77
C ASN A 380 -12.01 -14.31 -9.99
N MET A 381 -12.51 -14.40 -11.22
CA MET A 381 -13.67 -15.23 -11.59
C MET A 381 -13.25 -16.56 -12.23
N ASN A 382 -14.21 -17.48 -12.44
CA ASN A 382 -13.96 -18.73 -13.15
C ASN A 382 -13.73 -18.50 -14.66
N GLU A 383 -12.95 -19.37 -15.27
CA GLU A 383 -12.78 -19.44 -16.73
C GLU A 383 -14.13 -19.78 -17.40
N ILE A 384 -14.47 -19.09 -18.49
CA ILE A 384 -15.68 -19.36 -19.30
C ILE A 384 -15.36 -19.73 -20.74
N SER A 385 -14.20 -19.32 -21.27
CA SER A 385 -13.77 -19.73 -22.60
C SER A 385 -12.24 -19.66 -22.75
N LYS A 386 -11.73 -20.47 -23.69
CA LYS A 386 -10.33 -20.52 -24.10
C LYS A 386 -10.27 -20.63 -25.61
N THR A 387 -9.52 -19.76 -26.26
CA THR A 387 -9.36 -19.74 -27.72
C THR A 387 -7.88 -19.81 -28.07
N LEU A 388 -7.50 -20.83 -28.85
CA LEU A 388 -6.15 -20.99 -29.38
C LEU A 388 -5.92 -20.04 -30.56
N ASP A 389 -4.79 -19.34 -30.55
CA ASP A 389 -4.24 -18.68 -31.72
C ASP A 389 -3.03 -19.47 -32.24
N PRO A 390 -3.18 -20.23 -33.34
CA PRO A 390 -2.09 -21.03 -33.90
C PRO A 390 -0.93 -20.18 -34.45
N SER A 391 -1.18 -18.91 -34.80
CA SER A 391 -0.16 -18.06 -35.43
C SER A 391 0.87 -17.54 -34.43
N SER A 392 0.42 -17.28 -33.20
CA SER A 392 1.26 -16.81 -32.09
C SER A 392 1.60 -17.90 -31.08
N ASN A 393 1.04 -19.11 -31.21
CA ASN A 393 1.19 -20.20 -30.26
C ASN A 393 0.76 -19.81 -28.83
N THR A 394 -0.31 -19.01 -28.74
CA THR A 394 -0.89 -18.54 -27.48
C THR A 394 -2.34 -18.95 -27.33
N GLU A 395 -2.85 -18.89 -26.10
CA GLU A 395 -4.26 -19.07 -25.79
C GLU A 395 -4.82 -17.83 -25.11
N THR A 396 -5.96 -17.37 -25.59
CA THR A 396 -6.75 -16.30 -24.97
C THR A 396 -7.77 -16.92 -24.03
N VAL A 397 -7.65 -16.62 -22.73
CA VAL A 397 -8.53 -17.10 -21.67
C VAL A 397 -9.45 -15.97 -21.25
N THR A 398 -10.77 -16.21 -21.28
CA THR A 398 -11.78 -15.25 -20.83
C THR A 398 -12.44 -15.75 -19.55
N PHE A 399 -12.56 -14.86 -18.57
CA PHE A 399 -13.20 -15.12 -17.29
C PHE A 399 -14.62 -14.57 -17.25
N ALA A 400 -15.47 -15.12 -16.37
CA ALA A 400 -16.80 -14.60 -16.14
C ALA A 400 -16.76 -13.15 -15.62
N THR A 401 -17.80 -12.35 -15.89
CA THR A 401 -17.93 -10.99 -15.36
C THR A 401 -17.92 -11.01 -13.83
N SER A 402 -17.10 -10.15 -13.22
CA SER A 402 -17.03 -10.03 -11.77
C SER A 402 -18.27 -9.34 -11.17
N VAL A 403 -18.48 -9.56 -9.88
CA VAL A 403 -19.28 -8.63 -9.06
C VAL A 403 -18.59 -7.26 -8.96
N PRO A 404 -19.30 -6.18 -8.56
CA PRO A 404 -18.66 -4.89 -8.35
C PRO A 404 -17.57 -4.96 -7.28
N MET A 405 -16.33 -4.64 -7.65
CA MET A 405 -15.18 -4.68 -6.76
C MET A 405 -14.25 -3.49 -6.99
N SER A 406 -13.41 -3.19 -6.00
CA SER A 406 -12.41 -2.12 -6.07
C SER A 406 -11.22 -2.55 -6.92
N THR A 407 -10.54 -1.59 -7.56
CA THR A 407 -9.40 -1.87 -8.47
C THR A 407 -8.29 -2.68 -7.82
N TYR A 408 -8.00 -2.44 -6.54
CA TYR A 408 -6.92 -3.12 -5.82
C TYR A 408 -7.16 -4.63 -5.62
N LEU A 409 -8.40 -5.09 -5.80
CA LEU A 409 -8.78 -6.51 -5.67
C LEU A 409 -8.66 -7.29 -6.97
N ALA A 410 -8.60 -6.61 -8.12
CA ALA A 410 -8.37 -7.28 -9.41
C ALA A 410 -7.05 -8.07 -9.35
N CYS A 411 -7.00 -9.25 -9.96
CA CYS A 411 -5.84 -10.12 -9.90
C CYS A 411 -5.63 -10.88 -11.21
N PHE A 412 -4.38 -10.97 -11.64
CA PHE A 412 -3.94 -11.63 -12.87
C PHE A 412 -2.69 -12.46 -12.58
N VAL A 413 -2.76 -13.76 -12.84
CA VAL A 413 -1.60 -14.65 -12.73
C VAL A 413 -1.50 -15.52 -13.98
N ILE A 414 -0.29 -15.62 -14.54
CA ILE A 414 0.05 -16.57 -15.60
C ILE A 414 1.26 -17.38 -15.15
N CYS A 415 1.09 -18.68 -14.95
CA CYS A 415 2.14 -19.56 -14.41
C CYS A 415 2.00 -20.99 -14.94
N ASN A 416 2.97 -21.85 -14.64
CA ASN A 416 2.99 -23.27 -14.97
C ASN A 416 2.75 -24.15 -13.72
N PHE A 417 2.00 -23.64 -12.74
CA PHE A 417 1.77 -24.31 -11.46
C PHE A 417 0.74 -25.43 -11.56
N GLU A 418 0.81 -26.36 -10.60
CA GLU A 418 -0.19 -27.40 -10.41
C GLU A 418 -1.07 -27.05 -9.21
N ALA A 419 -2.26 -27.65 -9.16
CA ALA A 419 -3.25 -27.37 -8.11
C ALA A 419 -3.74 -28.64 -7.42
N LYS A 420 -4.11 -28.48 -6.15
CA LYS A 420 -4.99 -29.41 -5.43
C LYS A 420 -6.36 -28.78 -5.28
N GLU A 421 -7.40 -29.59 -5.33
CA GLU A 421 -8.80 -29.14 -5.21
C GLU A 421 -9.45 -29.68 -3.93
N ASN A 422 -10.34 -28.88 -3.37
CA ASN A 422 -11.22 -29.27 -2.28
C ASN A 422 -12.59 -28.60 -2.49
N GLU A 423 -13.65 -29.16 -1.92
CA GLU A 423 -14.99 -28.57 -1.99
C GLU A 423 -15.30 -27.82 -0.69
N ILE A 424 -15.81 -26.60 -0.79
CA ILE A 424 -16.32 -25.83 0.35
C ILE A 424 -17.81 -26.09 0.52
N MET A 425 -18.22 -26.49 1.72
CA MET A 425 -19.62 -26.73 2.04
C MET A 425 -20.28 -25.45 2.56
N ALA A 426 -21.23 -24.90 1.80
CA ALA A 426 -21.97 -23.71 2.19
C ALA A 426 -23.01 -23.96 3.30
N ASN A 427 -23.26 -25.24 3.63
CA ASN A 427 -24.13 -25.66 4.74
C ASN A 427 -25.53 -25.01 4.74
N GLY A 428 -26.10 -24.81 3.55
CA GLY A 428 -27.41 -24.19 3.35
C GLY A 428 -27.42 -22.66 3.20
N ILE A 429 -26.25 -22.00 3.28
CA ILE A 429 -26.08 -20.55 3.13
C ILE A 429 -25.35 -20.26 1.82
N GLY A 430 -26.08 -20.38 0.70
CA GLY A 430 -25.53 -20.28 -0.65
C GLY A 430 -25.19 -21.63 -1.27
N SER A 431 -24.39 -21.61 -2.34
CA SER A 431 -23.96 -22.81 -3.07
C SER A 431 -22.58 -23.27 -2.62
N ASN A 432 -22.34 -24.59 -2.65
CA ASN A 432 -20.99 -25.11 -2.56
C ASN A 432 -20.14 -24.63 -3.74
N PHE A 433 -18.83 -24.55 -3.54
CA PHE A 433 -17.90 -24.12 -4.56
C PHE A 433 -16.53 -24.76 -4.36
N THR A 434 -15.72 -24.77 -5.42
CA THR A 434 -14.38 -25.35 -5.41
C THR A 434 -13.38 -24.37 -4.81
N LEU A 435 -12.58 -24.88 -3.87
CA LEU A 435 -11.33 -24.28 -3.42
C LEU A 435 -10.16 -24.94 -4.16
N ARG A 436 -9.36 -24.16 -4.88
CA ARG A 436 -8.12 -24.66 -5.52
C ARG A 436 -6.91 -23.99 -4.92
N SER A 437 -5.87 -24.77 -4.67
CA SER A 437 -4.62 -24.27 -4.10
C SER A 437 -3.45 -24.59 -5.04
N PHE A 438 -2.75 -23.56 -5.50
CA PHE A 438 -1.71 -23.62 -6.52
C PHE A 438 -0.31 -23.43 -5.92
N ALA A 439 0.65 -24.23 -6.39
CA ALA A 439 2.07 -24.00 -6.15
C ALA A 439 2.93 -24.59 -7.28
N GLN A 440 4.23 -24.30 -7.22
CA GLN A 440 5.22 -24.99 -8.04
C GLN A 440 5.12 -26.50 -7.85
N LYS A 441 5.34 -27.25 -8.94
CA LYS A 441 5.18 -28.71 -8.99
C LYS A 441 5.96 -29.45 -7.88
N ASP A 442 7.18 -29.01 -7.60
CA ASP A 442 8.05 -29.58 -6.57
C ASP A 442 7.59 -29.25 -5.13
N GLN A 443 6.74 -28.24 -4.95
CA GLN A 443 6.20 -27.82 -3.66
C GLN A 443 4.73 -28.23 -3.44
N LEU A 444 4.08 -28.91 -4.39
CA LEU A 444 2.66 -29.26 -4.34
C LEU A 444 2.27 -30.07 -3.07
N HIS A 445 3.20 -30.87 -2.55
CA HIS A 445 3.03 -31.64 -1.31
C HIS A 445 2.93 -30.78 -0.05
N LYS A 446 3.31 -29.49 -0.11
CA LYS A 446 3.32 -28.57 1.04
C LYS A 446 2.05 -27.72 1.19
N ILE A 447 1.07 -27.94 0.32
CA ILE A 447 -0.19 -27.17 0.29
C ILE A 447 -1.21 -27.67 1.30
N ASP A 448 -1.16 -28.95 1.67
CA ASP A 448 -2.28 -29.66 2.32
C ASP A 448 -2.76 -28.98 3.61
N PHE A 449 -1.82 -28.56 4.46
CA PHE A 449 -2.13 -27.86 5.70
C PHE A 449 -2.90 -26.56 5.48
N ALA A 450 -2.41 -25.70 4.58
CA ALA A 450 -3.04 -24.41 4.30
C ALA A 450 -4.38 -24.58 3.59
N GLN A 451 -4.53 -25.58 2.71
CA GLN A 451 -5.80 -25.87 2.06
C GLN A 451 -6.86 -26.37 3.05
N ASP A 452 -6.50 -27.22 4.01
CA ASP A 452 -7.40 -27.69 5.06
C ASP A 452 -7.86 -26.54 5.99
N ILE A 453 -6.92 -25.72 6.47
CA ILE A 453 -7.24 -24.51 7.25
C ILE A 453 -8.15 -23.60 6.43
N GLY A 454 -7.81 -23.38 5.15
CA GLY A 454 -8.58 -22.51 4.27
C GLY A 454 -10.01 -22.98 4.08
N LYS A 455 -10.21 -24.30 3.92
CA LYS A 455 -11.54 -24.90 3.86
C LYS A 455 -12.33 -24.65 5.14
N ARG A 456 -11.80 -25.06 6.29
CA ARG A 456 -12.52 -24.97 7.57
C ARG A 456 -12.79 -23.53 7.99
N ALA A 457 -11.86 -22.61 7.73
CA ALA A 457 -12.03 -21.18 8.00
C ALA A 457 -13.12 -20.56 7.09
N THR A 458 -13.15 -20.91 5.81
CA THR A 458 -14.17 -20.42 4.87
C THR A 458 -15.57 -20.90 5.28
N GLU A 459 -15.72 -22.19 5.59
CA GLU A 459 -17.00 -22.76 6.07
C GLU A 459 -17.42 -22.12 7.40
N PHE A 460 -16.47 -21.84 8.29
CA PHE A 460 -16.71 -21.09 9.52
C PHE A 460 -17.24 -19.70 9.22
N TYR A 461 -16.62 -18.92 8.31
CA TYR A 461 -17.05 -17.56 8.01
C TYR A 461 -18.43 -17.50 7.37
N ILE A 462 -18.74 -18.39 6.43
CA ILE A 462 -20.08 -18.50 5.82
C ILE A 462 -21.14 -18.70 6.91
N LYS A 463 -20.89 -19.64 7.82
CA LYS A 463 -21.81 -19.94 8.93
C LYS A 463 -21.88 -18.82 9.97
N TYR A 464 -20.74 -18.21 10.31
CA TYR A 464 -20.64 -17.23 11.37
C TYR A 464 -21.24 -15.88 10.95
N TYR A 465 -21.05 -15.46 9.71
CA TYR A 465 -21.63 -14.22 9.18
C TYR A 465 -23.06 -14.41 8.67
N GLU A 466 -23.49 -15.65 8.42
CA GLU A 466 -24.77 -15.96 7.76
C GLU A 466 -24.91 -15.27 6.38
N VAL A 467 -23.78 -15.08 5.70
CA VAL A 467 -23.68 -14.45 4.37
C VAL A 467 -22.94 -15.40 3.43
N PRO A 468 -23.51 -15.77 2.28
CA PRO A 468 -22.88 -16.69 1.34
C PRO A 468 -21.60 -16.10 0.76
N PHE A 469 -20.64 -16.96 0.40
CA PHE A 469 -19.52 -16.55 -0.43
C PHE A 469 -20.04 -16.20 -1.84
N PRO A 470 -19.76 -14.99 -2.37
CA PRO A 470 -20.47 -14.48 -3.55
C PRO A 470 -19.90 -14.94 -4.90
N LEU A 471 -18.74 -15.61 -4.91
CA LEU A 471 -18.06 -16.02 -6.15
C LEU A 471 -18.20 -17.54 -6.37
N PRO A 472 -18.14 -18.02 -7.63
CA PRO A 472 -18.33 -19.43 -7.95
C PRO A 472 -17.13 -20.32 -7.62
N LYS A 473 -15.99 -19.73 -7.25
CA LYS A 473 -14.74 -20.42 -6.91
C LYS A 473 -13.89 -19.58 -5.98
N LEU A 474 -12.98 -20.24 -5.28
CA LEU A 474 -11.91 -19.61 -4.51
C LEU A 474 -10.58 -20.27 -4.86
N ASP A 475 -9.61 -19.46 -5.22
CA ASP A 475 -8.24 -19.92 -5.46
C ASP A 475 -7.29 -19.35 -4.41
N MET A 476 -6.27 -20.11 -4.05
CA MET A 476 -5.15 -19.69 -3.22
C MET A 476 -3.85 -20.05 -3.94
N ILE A 477 -2.87 -19.15 -4.01
CA ILE A 477 -1.62 -19.41 -4.74
C ILE A 477 -0.40 -18.94 -3.97
N ALA A 478 0.63 -19.79 -3.89
CA ALA A 478 1.93 -19.45 -3.34
C ALA A 478 2.87 -18.90 -4.41
N ILE A 479 3.19 -17.61 -4.33
CA ILE A 479 4.07 -16.89 -5.25
C ILE A 479 5.46 -16.72 -4.59
N PRO A 480 6.57 -17.05 -5.27
CA PRO A 480 7.92 -16.95 -4.69
C PRO A 480 8.34 -15.52 -4.39
N ASP A 481 8.27 -14.64 -5.40
CA ASP A 481 8.63 -13.24 -5.28
C ASP A 481 7.37 -12.40 -4.99
N TYR A 482 6.96 -12.38 -3.72
CA TYR A 482 5.80 -11.62 -3.27
C TYR A 482 6.19 -10.63 -2.18
N VAL A 483 5.86 -9.34 -2.36
CA VAL A 483 6.32 -8.27 -1.44
C VAL A 483 5.63 -8.35 -0.07
N SER A 484 4.37 -8.74 -0.04
CA SER A 484 3.56 -8.88 1.17
C SER A 484 3.66 -10.30 1.76
N GLY A 485 3.01 -10.54 2.91
CA GLY A 485 2.76 -11.90 3.40
C GLY A 485 1.71 -12.59 2.53
N ALA A 486 0.61 -11.91 2.28
CA ALA A 486 -0.44 -12.27 1.33
C ALA A 486 -1.23 -11.00 0.90
N THR A 487 -2.17 -11.16 -0.02
CA THR A 487 -3.13 -10.13 -0.45
C THR A 487 -4.47 -10.78 -0.81
N GLU A 488 -5.56 -10.19 -0.35
CA GLU A 488 -6.93 -10.68 -0.34
C GLU A 488 -7.68 -10.57 -1.68
N HIS A 489 -6.97 -10.61 -2.80
CA HIS A 489 -7.53 -10.56 -4.14
C HIS A 489 -8.79 -11.46 -4.28
N TRP A 490 -9.92 -10.87 -4.67
CA TRP A 490 -11.23 -11.51 -4.47
C TRP A 490 -11.37 -12.76 -5.35
N GLY A 491 -11.44 -13.94 -4.72
CA GLY A 491 -11.53 -15.22 -5.41
C GLY A 491 -10.19 -15.79 -5.89
N LEU A 492 -9.06 -15.08 -5.73
CA LEU A 492 -7.71 -15.56 -6.04
C LEU A 492 -6.70 -14.97 -5.05
N ILE A 493 -6.60 -15.54 -3.86
CA ILE A 493 -5.73 -15.02 -2.80
C ILE A 493 -4.28 -15.40 -3.11
N THR A 494 -3.40 -14.41 -3.09
CA THR A 494 -1.96 -14.60 -3.37
C THR A 494 -1.16 -14.55 -2.09
N TYR A 495 -0.28 -15.52 -1.88
CA TYR A 495 0.57 -15.63 -0.71
C TYR A 495 2.04 -15.62 -1.10
N ARG A 496 2.90 -15.11 -0.23
CA ARG A 496 4.32 -15.49 -0.24
C ARG A 496 4.44 -16.95 0.16
N GLU A 497 5.35 -17.71 -0.46
CA GLU A 497 5.56 -19.14 -0.16
C GLU A 497 5.64 -19.45 1.35
N THR A 498 6.39 -18.66 2.12
CA THR A 498 6.55 -18.86 3.59
C THR A 498 5.29 -18.63 4.41
N SER A 499 4.27 -18.00 3.83
CA SER A 499 2.98 -17.69 4.47
C SER A 499 1.88 -18.66 4.06
N PHE A 500 2.20 -19.68 3.27
CA PHE A 500 1.22 -20.65 2.74
C PHE A 500 1.73 -22.08 2.73
N LEU A 501 2.96 -22.31 2.27
CA LEU A 501 3.53 -23.66 2.15
C LEU A 501 4.03 -24.16 3.50
N ILE A 502 3.61 -25.37 3.89
CA ILE A 502 4.05 -26.06 5.10
C ILE A 502 4.62 -27.42 4.72
N ASP A 503 5.88 -27.63 5.12
CA ASP A 503 6.53 -28.93 5.08
C ASP A 503 6.27 -29.64 6.42
N GLU A 504 5.42 -30.65 6.41
CA GLU A 504 4.97 -31.35 7.63
C GLU A 504 6.12 -32.01 8.43
N GLU A 505 7.22 -32.37 7.77
CA GLU A 505 8.36 -33.03 8.42
C GLU A 505 9.26 -32.05 9.18
N THR A 506 9.30 -30.79 8.74
CA THR A 506 10.26 -29.78 9.24
C THR A 506 9.63 -28.56 9.88
N ALA A 507 8.33 -28.30 9.63
CA ALA A 507 7.67 -27.10 10.13
C ALA A 507 7.43 -27.15 11.65
N SER A 508 7.87 -26.10 12.33
CA SER A 508 7.55 -25.91 13.74
C SER A 508 6.05 -25.58 13.94
N SER A 509 5.52 -25.85 15.13
CA SER A 509 4.15 -25.42 15.50
C SER A 509 3.95 -23.92 15.34
N ARG A 510 5.00 -23.12 15.58
CA ARG A 510 4.96 -21.67 15.36
C ARG A 510 4.78 -21.33 13.88
N ASN A 511 5.43 -22.04 12.96
CA ASN A 511 5.25 -21.84 11.53
C ASN A 511 3.83 -22.23 11.09
N LYS A 512 3.33 -23.37 11.55
CA LYS A 512 1.95 -23.82 11.28
C LYS A 512 0.90 -22.80 11.74
N ILE A 513 1.02 -22.31 12.98
CA ILE A 513 0.13 -21.27 13.51
C ILE A 513 0.25 -19.97 12.71
N SER A 514 1.46 -19.58 12.30
CA SER A 514 1.67 -18.37 11.48
C SER A 514 0.96 -18.48 10.13
N VAL A 515 1.15 -19.59 9.40
CA VAL A 515 0.47 -19.84 8.12
C VAL A 515 -1.04 -19.88 8.30
N ALA A 516 -1.52 -20.58 9.33
CA ALA A 516 -2.95 -20.64 9.62
C ALA A 516 -3.55 -19.26 9.90
N ASN A 517 -2.84 -18.38 10.64
CA ASN A 517 -3.27 -16.99 10.85
C ASN A 517 -3.37 -16.24 9.53
N THR A 518 -2.35 -16.29 8.67
CA THR A 518 -2.39 -15.61 7.38
C THR A 518 -3.52 -16.14 6.51
N VAL A 519 -3.68 -17.47 6.38
CA VAL A 519 -4.79 -18.05 5.60
C VAL A 519 -6.15 -17.59 6.14
N ALA A 520 -6.37 -17.67 7.45
CA ALA A 520 -7.63 -17.24 8.06
C ALA A 520 -7.87 -15.72 7.95
N HIS A 521 -6.82 -14.91 7.96
CA HIS A 521 -6.87 -13.45 7.77
C HIS A 521 -7.37 -13.10 6.36
N GLU A 522 -6.71 -13.62 5.33
CA GLU A 522 -7.07 -13.36 3.94
C GLU A 522 -8.50 -13.84 3.61
N LEU A 523 -8.94 -14.93 4.23
CA LEU A 523 -10.30 -15.44 4.03
C LEU A 523 -11.37 -14.59 4.73
N ALA A 524 -11.03 -13.92 5.84
CA ALA A 524 -11.94 -12.96 6.47
C ALA A 524 -12.22 -11.76 5.55
N HIS A 525 -11.22 -11.36 4.76
CA HIS A 525 -11.34 -10.25 3.83
C HIS A 525 -12.35 -10.47 2.70
N MET A 526 -12.69 -11.73 2.38
CA MET A 526 -13.75 -12.03 1.41
C MET A 526 -15.09 -11.35 1.78
N TRP A 527 -15.31 -11.06 3.07
CA TRP A 527 -16.41 -10.23 3.57
C TRP A 527 -15.94 -8.82 3.96
N PHE A 528 -14.88 -8.69 4.76
CA PHE A 528 -14.37 -7.42 5.29
C PHE A 528 -13.19 -6.90 4.49
N GLY A 529 -13.46 -6.15 3.44
CA GLY A 529 -12.50 -5.61 2.50
C GLY A 529 -12.98 -5.81 1.08
N ASN A 530 -13.49 -6.99 0.77
CA ASN A 530 -13.95 -7.32 -0.57
C ASN A 530 -15.42 -6.99 -0.77
N LEU A 531 -16.31 -7.68 -0.03
CA LEU A 531 -17.74 -7.45 -0.08
C LEU A 531 -18.08 -6.04 0.42
N VAL A 532 -17.63 -5.72 1.64
CA VAL A 532 -17.72 -4.38 2.22
C VAL A 532 -16.32 -3.79 2.27
N THR A 533 -16.11 -2.70 1.54
CA THR A 533 -14.80 -2.02 1.43
C THR A 533 -14.91 -0.65 2.06
N MET A 534 -13.86 -0.21 2.77
CA MET A 534 -13.77 1.17 3.24
C MET A 534 -13.89 2.18 2.09
N LYS A 535 -14.43 3.36 2.39
CA LYS A 535 -14.62 4.41 1.38
C LYS A 535 -13.30 5.06 0.96
N TRP A 536 -12.37 5.20 1.90
CA TRP A 536 -11.03 5.71 1.66
C TRP A 536 -10.05 5.07 2.64
N TRP A 537 -8.76 5.15 2.32
CA TRP A 537 -7.69 4.47 3.05
C TRP A 537 -7.52 4.95 4.49
N ASP A 538 -8.02 6.14 4.86
CA ASP A 538 -8.05 6.59 6.26
C ASP A 538 -8.88 5.68 7.19
N GLU A 539 -9.73 4.83 6.61
CA GLU A 539 -10.52 3.81 7.30
C GLU A 539 -10.05 2.38 7.00
N VAL A 540 -8.80 2.16 6.57
CA VAL A 540 -8.24 0.83 6.23
C VAL A 540 -8.40 -0.21 7.35
N TRP A 541 -8.51 0.24 8.60
CA TRP A 541 -8.80 -0.61 9.75
C TRP A 541 -10.10 -1.42 9.63
N LEU A 542 -11.10 -0.92 8.88
CA LEU A 542 -12.35 -1.64 8.61
C LEU A 542 -12.10 -2.96 7.86
N ASN A 543 -11.00 -3.03 7.11
CA ASN A 543 -10.53 -4.23 6.47
C ASN A 543 -9.56 -4.98 7.40
N GLU A 544 -8.38 -4.40 7.63
CA GLU A 544 -7.22 -5.08 8.22
C GLU A 544 -7.43 -5.42 9.71
N GLY A 545 -8.07 -4.52 10.45
CA GLY A 545 -8.34 -4.72 11.87
C GLY A 545 -9.45 -5.75 12.11
N PHE A 546 -10.49 -5.76 11.26
CA PHE A 546 -11.53 -6.79 11.30
C PHE A 546 -10.98 -8.16 10.91
N ALA A 547 -10.18 -8.26 9.84
CA ALA A 547 -9.53 -9.51 9.45
C ALA A 547 -8.60 -10.03 10.56
N SER A 548 -7.81 -9.14 11.18
CA SER A 548 -6.93 -9.46 12.32
C SER A 548 -7.69 -10.00 13.53
N TYR A 549 -8.90 -9.49 13.80
CA TYR A 549 -9.76 -10.02 14.85
C TYR A 549 -10.37 -11.37 14.46
N MET A 550 -10.90 -11.45 13.24
CA MET A 550 -11.64 -12.61 12.78
C MET A 550 -10.77 -13.84 12.55
N GLN A 551 -9.49 -13.67 12.20
CA GLN A 551 -8.53 -14.78 12.11
C GLN A 551 -8.40 -15.51 13.47
N VAL A 552 -8.36 -14.77 14.58
CA VAL A 552 -8.21 -15.37 15.92
C VAL A 552 -9.48 -16.10 16.29
N LYS A 553 -10.63 -15.50 15.97
CA LYS A 553 -11.94 -16.07 16.27
C LYS A 553 -12.19 -17.36 15.49
N SER A 554 -11.88 -17.38 14.21
CA SER A 554 -12.04 -18.57 13.36
C SER A 554 -11.09 -19.67 13.80
N LEU A 555 -9.80 -19.38 13.97
CA LEU A 555 -8.81 -20.36 14.42
C LEU A 555 -9.12 -20.91 15.82
N ASN A 556 -9.61 -20.09 16.75
CA ASN A 556 -10.04 -20.58 18.05
C ASN A 556 -11.21 -21.58 17.95
N ALA A 557 -12.07 -21.43 16.95
CA ALA A 557 -13.20 -22.33 16.73
C ALA A 557 -12.79 -23.61 16.00
N ILE A 558 -11.91 -23.52 14.99
CA ILE A 558 -11.52 -24.67 14.17
C ILE A 558 -10.31 -25.44 14.74
N GLU A 559 -9.48 -24.81 15.59
CA GLU A 559 -8.35 -25.39 16.32
C GLU A 559 -8.39 -25.05 17.82
N PRO A 560 -9.34 -25.59 18.61
CA PRO A 560 -9.52 -25.19 20.01
C PRO A 560 -8.30 -25.47 20.91
N SER A 561 -7.45 -26.45 20.54
CA SER A 561 -6.25 -26.82 21.29
C SER A 561 -5.13 -25.78 21.23
N TRP A 562 -5.19 -24.82 20.30
CA TRP A 562 -4.15 -23.80 20.12
C TRP A 562 -4.30 -22.58 21.02
N THR A 563 -5.40 -22.49 21.78
CA THR A 563 -5.70 -21.39 22.72
C THR A 563 -5.47 -20.01 22.10
N MET A 564 -6.01 -19.80 20.90
CA MET A 564 -5.75 -18.62 20.06
C MET A 564 -6.09 -17.30 20.76
N LEU A 565 -7.10 -17.27 21.64
CA LEU A 565 -7.44 -16.09 22.44
C LEU A 565 -6.35 -15.71 23.45
N ASP A 566 -5.64 -16.67 24.04
CA ASP A 566 -4.52 -16.38 24.95
C ASP A 566 -3.32 -15.84 24.16
N GLN A 567 -3.09 -16.39 22.97
CA GLN A 567 -2.06 -15.91 22.05
C GLN A 567 -2.35 -14.49 21.57
N PHE A 568 -3.61 -14.11 21.36
CA PHE A 568 -3.99 -12.75 20.98
C PHE A 568 -3.56 -11.71 22.01
N LEU A 569 -3.70 -12.00 23.32
CA LEU A 569 -3.25 -11.09 24.37
C LEU A 569 -1.74 -10.80 24.28
N THR A 570 -0.94 -11.85 24.11
CA THR A 570 0.52 -11.74 24.16
C THR A 570 1.13 -11.29 22.83
N ARG A 571 0.57 -11.73 21.69
CA ARG A 571 1.14 -11.48 20.36
C ARG A 571 0.56 -10.26 19.66
N THR A 572 -0.72 -9.94 19.90
CA THR A 572 -1.40 -8.83 19.22
C THR A 572 -1.52 -7.63 20.15
N LEU A 573 -2.18 -7.80 21.30
CA LEU A 573 -2.47 -6.71 22.23
C LEU A 573 -1.21 -6.11 22.87
N HIS A 574 -0.37 -6.93 23.52
CA HIS A 574 0.82 -6.38 24.18
C HIS A 574 1.79 -5.74 23.19
N SER A 575 1.94 -6.32 21.99
CA SER A 575 2.81 -5.78 20.94
C SER A 575 2.38 -4.37 20.52
N VAL A 576 1.08 -4.15 20.26
CA VAL A 576 0.62 -2.84 19.80
C VAL A 576 0.64 -1.78 20.90
N LEU A 577 0.45 -2.14 22.17
CA LEU A 577 0.56 -1.20 23.29
C LEU A 577 1.95 -0.56 23.37
N VAL A 578 3.01 -1.27 23.00
CA VAL A 578 4.37 -0.70 22.95
C VAL A 578 4.51 0.35 21.86
N THR A 579 3.91 0.12 20.68
CA THR A 579 3.91 1.09 19.58
C THR A 579 3.01 2.29 19.90
N ASP A 580 1.81 2.04 20.42
CA ASP A 580 0.78 3.04 20.71
C ASP A 580 1.13 3.93 21.92
N ALA A 581 2.05 3.50 22.78
CA ALA A 581 2.57 4.32 23.87
C ALA A 581 3.57 5.40 23.41
N LYS A 582 4.00 5.40 22.13
CA LYS A 582 4.98 6.36 21.60
C LYS A 582 4.29 7.61 21.05
N LEU A 583 4.93 8.78 21.22
CA LEU A 583 4.47 10.04 20.60
C LEU A 583 4.45 10.02 19.06
N SER A 584 5.22 9.11 18.45
CA SER A 584 5.27 8.88 17.00
C SER A 584 4.16 7.96 16.50
N SER A 585 3.26 7.49 17.37
CA SER A 585 2.08 6.74 16.97
C SER A 585 1.05 7.65 16.27
N HIS A 586 -0.06 7.06 15.83
CA HIS A 586 -1.15 7.77 15.16
C HIS A 586 -2.53 7.23 15.58
N PRO A 587 -3.60 8.03 15.41
CA PRO A 587 -4.97 7.52 15.57
C PRO A 587 -5.29 6.42 14.55
N ILE A 588 -6.22 5.53 14.89
CA ILE A 588 -6.72 4.48 13.98
C ILE A 588 -7.26 5.08 12.68
N VAL A 589 -7.97 6.21 12.77
CA VAL A 589 -8.41 6.99 11.61
C VAL A 589 -7.43 8.13 11.42
N GLN A 590 -6.66 8.08 10.33
CA GLN A 590 -5.64 9.08 10.00
C GLN A 590 -5.81 9.56 8.56
N THR A 591 -5.83 10.87 8.36
CA THR A 591 -5.86 11.47 7.03
C THR A 591 -4.61 11.09 6.23
N VAL A 592 -4.83 10.52 5.05
CA VAL A 592 -3.81 10.16 4.07
C VAL A 592 -4.22 10.65 2.68
N GLU A 593 -3.26 11.21 1.94
CA GLU A 593 -3.49 11.84 0.64
C GLU A 593 -2.57 11.28 -0.45
N THR A 594 -1.33 10.94 -0.11
CA THR A 594 -0.34 10.43 -1.08
C THR A 594 -0.21 8.90 -1.03
N PRO A 595 0.24 8.25 -2.13
CA PRO A 595 0.51 6.80 -2.14
C PRO A 595 1.42 6.32 -1.00
N ASP A 596 2.45 7.11 -0.66
CA ASP A 596 3.38 6.77 0.43
C ASP A 596 2.70 6.84 1.81
N GLN A 597 1.86 7.86 2.04
CA GLN A 597 1.08 7.97 3.28
C GLN A 597 0.06 6.84 3.41
N ILE A 598 -0.62 6.50 2.31
CA ILE A 598 -1.56 5.38 2.25
C ILE A 598 -0.84 4.06 2.58
N THR A 599 0.34 3.83 2.01
CA THR A 599 1.12 2.62 2.29
C THR A 599 1.61 2.59 3.74
N ALA A 600 1.98 3.75 4.31
CA ALA A 600 2.52 3.84 5.67
C ALA A 600 1.52 3.47 6.78
N ILE A 601 0.21 3.57 6.54
CA ILE A 601 -0.82 3.22 7.53
C ILE A 601 -1.20 1.73 7.51
N PHE A 602 -0.58 0.91 6.65
CA PHE A 602 -0.62 -0.56 6.75
C PHE A 602 0.35 -1.03 7.85
N ASP A 603 0.01 -0.71 9.09
CA ASP A 603 0.92 -0.83 10.22
C ASP A 603 0.26 -1.50 11.44
N SER A 604 1.02 -1.70 12.51
CA SER A 604 0.48 -2.35 13.72
C SER A 604 -0.74 -1.63 14.33
N ILE A 605 -0.94 -0.33 14.09
CA ILE A 605 -2.10 0.39 14.60
C ILE A 605 -3.37 -0.04 13.84
N SER A 606 -3.34 -0.04 12.50
CA SER A 606 -4.49 -0.43 11.68
C SER A 606 -4.88 -1.91 11.87
N TYR A 607 -3.89 -2.79 12.06
CA TYR A 607 -4.10 -4.23 12.23
C TYR A 607 -4.45 -4.58 13.69
N ASN A 608 -3.56 -4.28 14.63
CA ASN A 608 -3.58 -4.87 15.96
C ASN A 608 -4.36 -4.03 16.99
N LYS A 609 -4.31 -2.70 16.91
CA LYS A 609 -5.00 -1.82 17.88
C LYS A 609 -6.51 -1.98 17.77
N VAL A 610 -6.99 -2.17 16.55
CA VAL A 610 -8.42 -2.36 16.25
C VAL A 610 -8.91 -3.70 16.73
N GLY A 611 -8.16 -4.79 16.48
CA GLY A 611 -8.56 -6.12 16.94
C GLY A 611 -8.76 -6.19 18.47
N LYS A 612 -8.11 -5.31 19.24
CA LYS A 612 -8.36 -5.12 20.68
C LYS A 612 -9.68 -4.40 20.96
N CYS A 613 -10.01 -3.39 20.15
CA CYS A 613 -11.16 -2.52 20.37
C CYS A 613 -12.49 -3.18 20.01
N ILE A 614 -12.47 -4.14 19.06
CA ILE A 614 -13.59 -5.02 18.69
C ILE A 614 -13.74 -6.13 19.73
#